data_AF-A0A3M9ZT08-F1
#
_entry.id   AF-A0A3M9ZT08-F1
#
_cell.length_a   1.000
_cell.length_b   1.000
_cell.length_c   1.000
_cell.angle_alpha   90.00
_cell.angle_beta   90.00
_cell.angle_gamma   90.00
#
_symmetry.space_group_name_H-M   'P 1'
#
loop_
_entity.id
_entity.type
_entity.pdbx_description
1 polymer ?
#
loop_
_entity_poly.entity_id
_entity_poly.type
_entity_poly.pdbx_seq_one_letter_code
_entity_poly.pdbx_strand_id
1 'polypeptide(L)'
;EISGKQWHGPSKAHSDGSDSLSGLLARMQAYADNLEAIAKKNSMTTDFAELDRLFARASQQIADGQPDAALETLRDAKKTIKMINRELRGEVSEHESRRSLAYAAKYIERLDDMINKSEKQGASDQTISQLREDLDAARGTLEMIRQHAKDNADAGDLLRDLAKQLRSIKAALAS
;
A
#
# COMPACT_ATOMS: atom_id res chain seq x y z
N GLU A 1 7.80 -2.99 8.42
CA GLU A 1 8.73 -2.68 7.31
C GLU A 1 8.71 -3.81 6.30
N ILE A 2 8.02 -3.61 5.18
CA ILE A 2 8.18 -4.49 4.02
C ILE A 2 9.29 -3.82 3.20
N SER A 3 10.50 -4.34 3.32
CA SER A 3 11.66 -3.88 2.55
C SER A 3 11.38 -4.11 1.07
N GLY A 4 10.78 -3.11 0.43
CA GLY A 4 10.65 -3.01 -1.01
C GLY A 4 12.04 -2.79 -1.57
N LYS A 5 12.82 -3.87 -1.71
CA LYS A 5 14.09 -3.85 -2.44
C LYS A 5 13.79 -3.28 -3.82
N GLN A 6 14.20 -2.03 -4.02
CA GLN A 6 14.17 -1.37 -5.32
C GLN A 6 14.98 -2.24 -6.27
N TRP A 7 14.37 -2.60 -7.40
CA TRP A 7 15.08 -3.27 -8.48
C TRP A 7 16.12 -2.29 -9.06
N HIS A 8 17.37 -2.44 -8.66
CA HIS A 8 18.50 -1.86 -9.37
C HIS A 8 18.80 -2.79 -10.55
N GLY A 9 18.40 -2.37 -11.75
CA GLY A 9 18.72 -3.10 -12.97
C GLY A 9 20.23 -3.28 -13.14
N PRO A 10 20.67 -4.16 -14.05
CA PRO A 10 22.10 -4.37 -14.27
C PRO A 10 22.76 -3.05 -14.68
N SER A 11 23.70 -2.60 -13.84
CA SER A 11 24.60 -1.50 -14.11
C SER A 11 25.46 -1.83 -15.33
N LYS A 12 25.76 -0.82 -16.15
CA LYS A 12 26.59 -1.00 -17.34
C LYS A 12 27.98 -1.55 -16.96
N ALA A 13 28.32 -2.65 -17.62
CA ALA A 13 29.66 -3.23 -17.85
C ALA A 13 30.44 -3.76 -16.64
N HIS A 14 30.58 -5.09 -16.54
CA HIS A 14 31.80 -5.84 -16.90
C HIS A 14 31.53 -7.34 -16.70
N SER A 15 32.08 -8.15 -17.60
CA SER A 15 31.91 -9.60 -17.72
C SER A 15 32.20 -10.38 -16.44
N ASP A 16 31.17 -11.00 -15.85
CA ASP A 16 31.33 -12.30 -15.17
C ASP A 16 29.97 -13.03 -15.01
N GLY A 17 29.87 -14.22 -15.59
CA GLY A 17 28.95 -15.35 -15.30
C GLY A 17 27.42 -15.18 -15.18
N SER A 18 26.86 -13.97 -15.07
CA SER A 18 25.44 -13.72 -14.71
C SER A 18 24.62 -12.97 -15.77
N ASP A 19 25.24 -12.75 -16.94
CA ASP A 19 24.77 -11.94 -18.08
C ASP A 19 24.26 -12.77 -19.27
N SER A 20 23.84 -14.03 -19.06
CA SER A 20 23.10 -14.74 -20.12
C SER A 20 21.67 -14.21 -20.18
N LEU A 21 21.11 -14.09 -21.39
CA LEU A 21 19.72 -13.71 -21.60
C LEU A 21 18.75 -14.65 -20.83
N SER A 22 19.12 -15.92 -20.69
CA SER A 22 18.40 -16.89 -19.85
C SER A 22 18.42 -16.52 -18.37
N GLY A 23 19.57 -16.06 -17.85
CA GLY A 23 19.69 -15.59 -16.48
C GLY A 23 18.88 -14.31 -16.23
N LEU A 24 18.86 -13.39 -17.19
CA LEU A 24 18.01 -12.20 -17.13
C LEU A 24 16.52 -12.56 -17.14
N LEU A 25 16.11 -13.44 -18.05
CA LEU A 25 14.73 -13.96 -18.13
C LEU A 25 14.30 -14.58 -16.80
N ALA A 26 15.11 -15.48 -16.23
CA ALA A 26 14.80 -16.15 -14.97
C ALA A 26 14.63 -15.17 -13.80
N ARG A 27 15.48 -14.15 -13.70
CA ARG A 27 15.34 -13.09 -12.67
C ARG A 27 14.06 -12.27 -12.85
N MET A 28 13.67 -12.00 -14.10
CA MET A 28 12.46 -11.23 -14.39
C MET A 28 11.19 -12.05 -14.10
N GLN A 29 11.20 -13.35 -14.41
CA GLN A 29 10.12 -14.28 -14.05
C GLN A 29 9.95 -14.36 -12.53
N ALA A 30 11.03 -14.61 -11.78
CA ALA A 30 10.97 -14.66 -10.33
C ALA A 30 10.45 -13.35 -9.69
N TYR A 31 10.78 -12.20 -10.29
CA TYR A 31 10.23 -10.92 -9.84
C TYR A 31 8.74 -10.78 -10.15
N ALA A 32 8.30 -11.22 -11.33
CA ALA A 32 6.89 -11.26 -11.72
C ALA A 32 6.07 -12.16 -10.79
N ASP A 33 6.56 -13.36 -10.46
CA ASP A 33 5.93 -14.29 -9.53
C ASP A 33 5.74 -13.64 -8.15
N ASN A 34 6.75 -12.90 -7.68
CA ASN A 34 6.64 -12.16 -6.42
C ASN A 34 5.60 -11.03 -6.49
N LEU A 35 5.48 -10.33 -7.63
CA LEU A 35 4.42 -9.33 -7.82
C LEU A 35 3.03 -9.98 -7.83
N GLU A 36 2.87 -11.14 -8.48
CA GLU A 36 1.62 -11.88 -8.49
C GLU A 36 1.25 -12.37 -7.08
N ALA A 37 2.22 -12.84 -6.30
CA ALA A 37 2.01 -13.21 -4.90
C ALA A 37 1.56 -12.02 -4.04
N ILE A 38 2.12 -10.82 -4.26
CA ILE A 38 1.68 -9.58 -3.61
C ILE A 38 0.24 -9.24 -4.01
N ALA A 39 -0.10 -9.33 -5.29
CA ALA A 39 -1.45 -9.08 -5.79
C ALA A 39 -2.47 -10.02 -5.13
N LYS A 40 -2.20 -11.34 -5.15
CA LYS A 40 -3.02 -12.37 -4.51
C LYS A 40 -3.19 -12.12 -3.01
N LYS A 41 -2.11 -11.83 -2.30
CA LYS A 41 -2.13 -11.55 -0.85
C LYS A 41 -3.04 -10.36 -0.50
N ASN A 42 -3.12 -9.37 -1.38
CA ASN A 42 -3.96 -8.18 -1.19
C ASN A 42 -5.29 -8.25 -1.94
N SER A 43 -5.67 -9.42 -2.48
CA SER A 43 -6.90 -9.63 -3.26
C SER A 43 -7.07 -8.67 -4.43
N MET A 44 -5.96 -8.28 -5.07
CA MET A 44 -5.93 -7.39 -6.23
C MET A 44 -6.09 -8.18 -7.52
N THR A 45 -6.86 -7.62 -8.46
CA THR A 45 -7.01 -8.19 -9.81
C THR A 45 -6.01 -7.51 -10.73
N THR A 46 -4.90 -8.18 -11.02
CA THR A 46 -3.86 -7.66 -11.92
C THR A 46 -3.64 -8.67 -13.03
N ASP A 47 -3.62 -8.20 -14.28
CA ASP A 47 -3.42 -9.04 -15.45
C ASP A 47 -1.92 -9.20 -15.75
N PHE A 48 -1.43 -10.42 -15.67
CA PHE A 48 -0.05 -10.80 -16.00
C PHE A 48 0.09 -11.45 -17.39
N ALA A 49 -1.00 -11.63 -18.14
CA ALA A 49 -1.02 -12.40 -19.38
C ALA A 49 -0.06 -11.85 -20.45
N GLU A 50 0.09 -10.53 -20.54
CA GLU A 50 1.05 -9.93 -21.48
C GLU A 50 2.50 -10.22 -21.08
N LEU A 51 2.78 -10.27 -19.78
CA LEU A 51 4.11 -10.60 -19.28
C LEU A 51 4.45 -12.07 -19.55
N ASP A 52 3.49 -12.98 -19.38
CA ASP A 52 3.64 -14.40 -19.73
C ASP A 52 3.97 -14.59 -21.21
N ARG A 53 3.28 -13.86 -22.09
CA ARG A 53 3.55 -13.88 -23.55
C ARG A 53 4.96 -13.39 -23.86
N LEU A 54 5.40 -12.29 -23.24
CA LEU A 54 6.74 -11.74 -23.44
C LEU A 54 7.82 -12.71 -22.94
N PHE A 55 7.60 -13.37 -21.81
CA PHE A 55 8.52 -14.39 -21.30
C PHE A 55 8.60 -15.62 -22.19
N ALA A 56 7.46 -16.13 -22.67
CA ALA A 56 7.43 -17.25 -23.60
C ALA A 56 8.19 -16.91 -24.90
N ARG A 57 7.95 -15.71 -25.45
CA ARG A 57 8.64 -15.22 -26.65
C ARG A 57 10.15 -15.07 -26.44
N ALA A 58 10.57 -14.46 -25.34
CA ALA A 58 11.99 -14.30 -25.02
C ALA A 58 12.68 -15.66 -24.84
N SER A 59 12.01 -16.61 -24.18
CA SER A 59 12.51 -17.98 -24.02
C SER A 59 12.73 -18.67 -25.37
N GLN A 60 11.77 -18.53 -26.28
CA GLN A 60 11.87 -19.10 -27.64
C GLN A 60 13.01 -18.46 -28.44
N GLN A 61 13.12 -17.13 -28.43
CA GLN A 61 14.18 -16.41 -29.14
C GLN A 61 15.58 -16.77 -28.61
N ILE A 62 15.72 -17.04 -27.31
CA ILE A 62 16.97 -17.55 -26.73
C ILE A 62 17.28 -18.95 -27.27
N ALA A 63 16.30 -19.85 -27.29
CA ALA A 63 16.46 -21.20 -27.81
C ALA A 63 16.82 -21.22 -29.31
N ASP A 64 16.25 -20.28 -30.08
CA ASP A 64 16.49 -20.13 -31.52
C ASP A 64 17.81 -19.39 -31.84
N GLY A 65 18.60 -19.02 -30.83
CA GLY A 65 19.86 -18.30 -31.04
C GLY A 65 19.68 -16.88 -31.58
N GLN A 66 18.59 -16.20 -31.21
CA GLN A 66 18.26 -14.83 -31.62
C GLN A 66 18.46 -13.83 -30.46
N PRO A 67 19.71 -13.55 -30.06
CA PRO A 67 19.99 -12.80 -28.83
C PRO A 67 19.49 -11.35 -28.87
N ASP A 68 19.58 -10.67 -30.01
CA ASP A 68 19.10 -9.28 -30.15
C ASP A 68 17.58 -9.20 -30.02
N ALA A 69 16.86 -10.14 -30.65
CA ALA A 69 15.40 -10.20 -30.58
C ALA A 69 14.92 -10.54 -29.16
N ALA A 70 15.59 -11.47 -28.49
CA ALA A 70 15.35 -11.80 -27.09
C ALA A 70 15.59 -10.61 -26.17
N LEU A 71 16.66 -9.84 -26.40
CA LEU A 71 16.98 -8.66 -25.60
C LEU A 71 15.90 -7.58 -25.72
N GLU A 72 15.38 -7.32 -26.93
CA GLU A 72 14.27 -6.38 -27.12
C GLU A 72 13.00 -6.85 -26.41
N THR A 73 12.62 -8.12 -26.55
CA THR A 73 11.46 -8.69 -25.84
C THR A 73 11.61 -8.55 -24.32
N LEU A 74 12.81 -8.78 -23.77
CA LEU A 74 13.09 -8.58 -22.34
C LEU A 74 13.06 -7.11 -21.93
N ARG A 75 13.39 -6.16 -22.81
CA ARG A 75 13.22 -4.73 -22.54
C ARG A 75 11.75 -4.35 -22.43
N ASP A 76 10.89 -4.92 -23.25
CA ASP A 76 9.45 -4.69 -23.17
C ASP A 76 8.84 -5.35 -21.92
N ALA A 77 9.21 -6.60 -21.61
CA ALA A 77 8.82 -7.25 -20.36
C ALA A 77 9.18 -6.40 -19.13
N LYS A 78 10.35 -5.76 -19.14
CA LYS A 78 10.81 -4.86 -18.07
C LYS A 78 9.95 -3.61 -17.95
N LYS A 79 9.46 -3.04 -19.06
CA LYS A 79 8.53 -1.89 -19.01
C LYS A 79 7.20 -2.33 -18.40
N THR A 80 6.68 -3.47 -18.82
CA THR A 80 5.44 -4.06 -18.29
C THR A 80 5.55 -4.35 -16.80
N ILE A 81 6.63 -4.97 -16.34
CA ILE A 81 6.92 -5.19 -14.90
C ILE A 81 6.92 -3.88 -14.12
N LYS A 82 7.52 -2.81 -14.66
CA LYS A 82 7.55 -1.51 -13.97
C LYS A 82 6.17 -0.89 -13.85
N MET A 83 5.33 -1.05 -14.86
CA MET A 83 3.94 -0.58 -14.86
C MET A 83 3.14 -1.33 -13.80
N ILE A 84 3.14 -2.67 -13.84
CA ILE A 84 2.47 -3.54 -12.86
C ILE A 84 2.92 -3.22 -11.43
N ASN A 85 4.23 -3.12 -11.18
CA ASN A 85 4.74 -2.79 -9.85
C ASN A 85 4.32 -1.38 -9.37
N ARG A 86 4.13 -0.42 -10.28
CA ARG A 86 3.63 0.91 -9.91
C ARG A 86 2.15 0.84 -9.52
N GLU A 87 1.34 0.15 -10.32
CA GLU A 87 -0.09 -0.05 -10.05
C GLU A 87 -0.30 -0.78 -8.74
N LEU A 88 0.38 -1.91 -8.54
CA LEU A 88 0.32 -2.67 -7.28
C LEU A 88 0.72 -1.83 -6.07
N ARG A 89 1.76 -1.01 -6.17
CA ARG A 89 2.14 -0.12 -5.05
C ARG A 89 1.07 0.93 -4.75
N GLY A 90 0.46 1.50 -5.79
CA GLY A 90 -0.64 2.44 -5.65
C GLY A 90 -1.82 1.79 -4.94
N GLU A 91 -2.28 0.64 -5.45
CA GLU A 91 -3.44 -0.06 -4.89
C GLU A 91 -3.19 -0.59 -3.48
N VAL A 92 -1.98 -1.11 -3.18
CA VAL A 92 -1.60 -1.54 -1.81
C VAL A 92 -1.62 -0.36 -0.86
N SER A 93 -1.06 0.78 -1.25
CA SER A 93 -1.10 2.00 -0.43
C SER A 93 -2.53 2.47 -0.17
N GLU A 94 -3.38 2.45 -1.21
CA GLU A 94 -4.79 2.80 -1.06
C GLU A 94 -5.54 1.84 -0.13
N HIS A 95 -5.32 0.54 -0.29
CA HIS A 95 -5.97 -0.49 0.52
C HIS A 95 -5.55 -0.39 1.99
N GLU A 96 -4.25 -0.19 2.28
CA GLU A 96 -3.74 0.04 3.63
C GLU A 96 -4.31 1.34 4.24
N SER A 97 -4.41 2.40 3.45
CA SER A 97 -5.02 3.67 3.87
C SER A 97 -6.50 3.48 4.23
N ARG A 98 -7.30 2.86 3.35
CA ARG A 98 -8.72 2.55 3.61
C ARG A 98 -8.90 1.72 4.88
N ARG A 99 -8.06 0.70 5.08
CA ARG A 99 -8.09 -0.13 6.28
C ARG A 99 -7.77 0.67 7.54
N SER A 100 -6.78 1.54 7.49
CA SER A 100 -6.39 2.40 8.62
C SER A 100 -7.49 3.40 8.98
N LEU A 101 -8.13 4.01 7.98
CA LEU A 101 -9.28 4.91 8.17
C LEU A 101 -10.49 4.18 8.75
N ALA A 102 -10.74 2.94 8.33
CA ALA A 102 -11.79 2.11 8.89
C ALA A 102 -11.53 1.77 10.37
N TYR A 103 -10.28 1.49 10.74
CA TYR A 103 -9.90 1.28 12.15
C TYR A 103 -10.12 2.54 12.99
N ALA A 104 -9.72 3.72 12.50
CA ALA A 104 -9.93 4.97 13.19
C ALA A 104 -11.43 5.26 13.42
N ALA A 105 -12.28 5.03 12.40
CA ALA A 105 -13.73 5.17 12.51
C ALA A 105 -14.31 4.26 13.60
N LYS A 106 -13.95 2.97 13.60
CA LYS A 106 -14.39 2.01 14.64
C LYS A 106 -13.90 2.40 16.03
N TYR A 107 -12.73 3.02 16.12
CA TYR A 107 -12.21 3.46 17.41
C TYR A 107 -12.98 4.68 17.94
N ILE A 108 -13.37 5.62 17.08
CA ILE A 108 -14.27 6.72 17.43
C ILE A 108 -15.62 6.20 17.92
N GLU A 109 -16.22 5.22 17.23
CA GLU A 109 -17.46 4.57 17.69
C GLU A 109 -17.32 3.98 19.09
N ARG A 110 -16.20 3.29 19.36
CA ARG A 110 -15.92 2.73 20.68
C ARG A 110 -15.78 3.81 21.76
N LEU A 111 -15.20 4.97 21.44
CA LEU A 111 -15.10 6.09 22.37
C LEU A 111 -16.49 6.70 22.64
N ASP A 112 -17.33 6.82 21.62
CA ASP A 112 -18.73 7.26 21.78
C ASP A 112 -19.50 6.35 22.75
N ASP A 113 -19.39 5.03 22.56
CA ASP A 113 -19.97 4.03 23.46
C ASP A 113 -19.47 4.17 24.92
N MET A 114 -18.20 4.53 25.10
CA MET A 114 -17.63 4.77 26.42
C MET A 114 -18.17 6.06 27.04
N ILE A 115 -18.29 7.14 26.27
CA ILE A 115 -18.90 8.41 26.72
C ILE A 115 -20.35 8.17 27.17
N ASN A 116 -21.13 7.45 26.36
CA ASN A 116 -22.51 7.10 26.70
C ASN A 116 -22.62 6.24 27.98
N LYS A 117 -21.61 5.41 28.28
CA LYS A 117 -21.55 4.65 29.54
C LYS A 117 -21.21 5.56 30.72
N SER A 118 -20.24 6.45 30.57
CA SER A 118 -19.87 7.41 31.62
C SER A 118 -21.03 8.35 31.98
N GLU A 119 -21.79 8.78 30.97
CA GLU A 119 -23.02 9.58 31.16
C GLU A 119 -24.04 8.84 32.03
N LYS A 120 -24.31 7.56 31.72
CA LYS A 120 -25.20 6.70 32.52
C LYS A 120 -24.68 6.41 33.93
N GLN A 121 -23.36 6.50 34.14
CA GLN A 121 -22.71 6.30 35.43
C GLN A 121 -22.65 7.59 36.28
N GLY A 122 -23.22 8.69 35.79
CA GLY A 122 -23.33 9.95 36.54
C GLY A 122 -22.10 10.85 36.42
N ALA A 123 -21.31 10.71 35.35
CA ALA A 123 -20.31 11.72 35.01
C ALA A 123 -20.98 13.09 34.83
N SER A 124 -20.25 14.17 35.16
CA SER A 124 -20.82 15.51 35.09
C SER A 124 -21.18 15.92 33.67
N ASP A 125 -22.27 16.68 33.51
CA ASP A 125 -22.70 17.21 32.21
C ASP A 125 -21.57 18.00 31.51
N GLN A 126 -20.77 18.73 32.29
CA GLN A 126 -19.62 19.47 31.77
C GLN A 126 -18.56 18.51 31.17
N THR A 127 -18.25 17.41 31.86
CA THR A 127 -17.32 16.39 31.36
C THR A 127 -17.87 15.72 30.09
N ILE A 128 -19.15 15.35 30.09
CA ILE A 128 -19.78 14.73 28.93
C ILE A 128 -19.79 15.67 27.72
N SER A 129 -20.13 16.95 27.93
CA SER A 129 -20.12 17.96 26.88
C SER A 129 -18.72 18.11 26.25
N GLN A 130 -17.67 18.22 27.08
CA GLN A 130 -16.31 18.34 26.57
C GLN A 130 -15.87 17.10 25.77
N LEU A 131 -16.19 15.89 26.27
CA LEU A 131 -15.88 14.64 25.58
C LEU A 131 -16.60 14.53 24.23
N ARG A 132 -17.84 15.02 24.14
CA ARG A 132 -18.60 15.06 22.87
C ARG A 132 -17.98 16.03 21.88
N GLU A 133 -17.60 17.24 22.32
CA GLU A 133 -16.90 18.21 21.47
C GLU A 133 -15.58 17.66 20.95
N ASP A 134 -14.77 17.03 21.81
CA ASP A 134 -13.50 16.43 21.41
C ASP A 134 -13.71 15.28 20.40
N LEU A 135 -14.76 14.47 20.60
CA LEU A 135 -15.12 13.39 19.69
C LEU A 135 -15.58 13.91 18.33
N ASP A 136 -16.35 14.99 18.30
CA ASP A 136 -16.80 15.63 17.06
C ASP A 136 -15.63 16.29 16.31
N ALA A 137 -14.68 16.89 17.03
CA ALA A 137 -13.43 17.36 16.44
C ALA A 137 -12.64 16.21 15.80
N ALA A 138 -12.54 15.05 16.47
CA ALA A 138 -11.87 13.86 15.92
C ALA A 138 -12.59 13.31 14.68
N ARG A 139 -13.93 13.32 14.65
CA ARG A 139 -14.73 12.96 13.46
C ARG A 139 -14.43 13.91 12.30
N GLY A 140 -14.37 15.21 12.57
CA GLY A 140 -14.01 16.24 11.58
C GLY A 140 -12.62 16.00 10.98
N THR A 141 -11.60 15.79 11.83
CA THR A 141 -10.23 15.50 11.37
C THR A 141 -10.17 14.21 10.55
N LEU A 142 -10.90 13.15 10.95
CA LEU A 142 -10.97 11.91 10.16
C LEU A 142 -11.56 12.15 8.77
N GLU A 143 -12.59 13.00 8.64
CA GLU A 143 -13.18 13.31 7.35
C GLU A 143 -12.24 14.12 6.45
N MET A 144 -11.48 15.06 7.03
CA MET A 144 -10.42 15.76 6.29
C MET A 144 -9.37 14.78 5.75
N ILE A 145 -8.93 13.79 6.56
CA ILE A 145 -7.97 12.77 6.11
C ILE A 145 -8.55 11.95 4.95
N ARG A 146 -9.83 11.57 5.03
CA ARG A 146 -10.52 10.85 3.94
C ARG A 146 -10.53 11.66 2.65
N GLN A 147 -10.73 12.98 2.75
CA GLN A 147 -10.71 13.85 1.59
C GLN A 147 -9.30 13.95 0.98
N HIS A 148 -8.27 14.17 1.81
CA HIS A 148 -6.88 14.16 1.35
C HIS A 148 -6.50 12.83 0.67
N ALA A 149 -6.95 11.70 1.22
CA ALA A 149 -6.71 10.38 0.63
C ALA A 149 -7.38 10.22 -0.75
N LYS A 150 -8.58 10.78 -0.97
CA LYS A 150 -9.22 10.82 -2.29
C LYS A 150 -8.44 11.69 -3.28
N ASP A 151 -7.89 12.79 -2.78
CA ASP A 151 -7.15 13.76 -3.59
C ASP A 151 -5.67 13.35 -3.78
N ASN A 152 -5.25 12.17 -3.30
CA ASN A 152 -3.87 11.70 -3.25
C ASN A 152 -2.90 12.73 -2.61
N ALA A 153 -3.40 13.52 -1.67
CA ALA A 153 -2.65 14.52 -0.93
C ALA A 153 -2.10 13.95 0.39
N ASP A 154 -0.98 14.51 0.85
CA ASP A 154 -0.42 14.17 2.16
C ASP A 154 -1.37 14.64 3.28
N ALA A 155 -1.56 13.76 4.27
CA ALA A 155 -2.39 13.99 5.45
C ALA A 155 -1.62 13.70 6.75
N GLY A 156 -0.28 13.66 6.70
CA GLY A 156 0.58 13.27 7.82
C GLY A 156 0.33 14.05 9.11
N ASP A 157 0.15 15.37 9.02
CA ASP A 157 -0.14 16.19 10.20
C ASP A 157 -1.55 15.93 10.75
N LEU A 158 -2.55 15.80 9.88
CA LEU A 158 -3.92 15.44 10.27
C LEU A 158 -3.97 14.07 10.96
N LEU A 159 -3.22 13.08 10.47
CA LEU A 159 -3.10 11.76 11.09
C LEU A 159 -2.49 11.85 12.50
N ARG A 160 -1.48 12.71 12.68
CA ARG A 160 -0.85 12.94 13.98
C ARG A 160 -1.82 13.62 14.95
N ASP A 161 -2.60 14.58 14.48
CA ASP A 161 -3.56 15.30 15.30
C ASP A 161 -4.77 14.44 15.67
N LEU A 162 -5.28 13.64 14.74
CA LEU A 162 -6.29 12.62 15.04
C LEU A 162 -5.78 11.66 16.13
N ALA A 163 -4.55 11.18 16.00
CA ALA A 163 -3.96 10.29 17.01
C ALA A 163 -3.84 10.96 18.40
N LYS A 164 -3.59 12.27 18.46
CA LYS A 164 -3.57 13.02 19.74
C LYS A 164 -4.98 13.15 20.31
N GLN A 165 -5.96 13.59 19.53
CA GLN A 165 -7.35 13.73 19.96
C GLN A 165 -7.89 12.42 20.53
N LEU A 166 -7.70 11.32 19.80
CA LEU A 166 -8.14 9.98 20.23
C LEU A 166 -7.48 9.50 21.53
N ARG A 167 -6.22 9.90 21.80
CA ARG A 167 -5.55 9.61 23.06
C ARG A 167 -6.08 10.47 24.21
N SER A 168 -6.29 11.76 23.96
CA SER A 168 -6.82 12.68 24.97
C SER A 168 -8.21 12.27 25.44
N ILE A 169 -9.13 11.96 24.51
CA ILE A 169 -10.47 11.46 24.83
C ILE A 169 -10.39 10.17 25.66
N LYS A 170 -9.55 9.22 25.24
CA LYS A 170 -9.35 7.96 25.97
C LYS A 170 -8.83 8.19 27.39
N ALA A 171 -7.89 9.13 27.58
CA ALA A 171 -7.33 9.45 28.88
C ALA A 171 -8.39 10.07 29.81
N ALA A 172 -9.20 11.00 29.29
CA ALA A 172 -10.29 11.63 30.03
C ALA A 172 -11.43 10.66 30.39
N LEU A 173 -11.63 9.59 29.61
CA LEU A 173 -12.56 8.51 29.95
C LEU A 173 -12.03 7.52 30.99
N ALA A 174 -10.73 7.55 31.28
CA ALA A 174 -10.07 6.66 32.25
C ALA A 174 -9.84 7.31 33.61
N SER A 175 -10.04 8.63 33.71
CA SER A 175 -9.97 9.44 34.92
C SER A 175 -11.31 9.52 35.63
#